data_AF-A0A0G1VMZ5-F1
#
_entry.id   AF-A0A0G1VMZ5-F1
#
_cell.length_a   1.000
_cell.length_b   1.000
_cell.length_c   1.000
_cell.angle_alpha   90.00
_cell.angle_beta   90.00
_cell.angle_gamma   90.00
#
_symmetry.space_group_name_H-M   'P 1'
#
loop_
_entity.id
_entity.type
_entity.pdbx_description
1 polymer ?
#
loop_
_entity_poly.entity_id
_entity_poly.type
_entity_poly.pdbx_seq_one_letter_code
_entity_poly.pdbx_strand_id
1 'polypeptide(L)'
;MRRQGYLSKNGEHYALSSIGLHTLEKERLWTLSIPAQKKHDGFWRLLVFDIPKEKSRVRIVFVRHLQNLGLQFYQRSVWIYPYPFEKEVRQVAKMYGLLPHISFITATRIDKESEFRKRFRF
;
A
#
# COMPACT_ATOMS: atom_id res chain seq x y z
N MET A 1 -9.90 -25.31 -18.93
CA MET A 1 -8.97 -24.30 -18.34
C MET A 1 -8.29 -23.38 -19.38
N ARG A 2 -8.87 -23.11 -20.56
CA ARG A 2 -8.44 -22.01 -21.46
C ARG A 2 -9.46 -20.87 -21.39
N ARG A 3 -9.44 -20.05 -20.34
CA ARG A 3 -10.33 -18.88 -20.24
C ARG A 3 -9.57 -17.76 -19.53
N GLN A 4 -9.49 -16.57 -20.15
CA GLN A 4 -8.87 -15.31 -19.68
C GLN A 4 -7.42 -14.99 -20.13
N GLY A 5 -6.76 -15.81 -20.96
CA GLY A 5 -5.52 -15.39 -21.63
C GLY A 5 -4.29 -15.24 -20.71
N TYR A 6 -4.31 -15.80 -19.50
CA TYR A 6 -3.21 -15.71 -18.54
C TYR A 6 -1.94 -16.45 -18.96
N LEU A 7 -2.04 -17.44 -19.85
CA LEU A 7 -0.91 -18.22 -20.36
C LEU A 7 -0.67 -17.90 -21.84
N SER A 8 0.60 -17.70 -22.22
CA SER A 8 1.07 -17.71 -23.60
C SER A 8 1.62 -19.10 -23.95
N LYS A 9 1.52 -19.48 -25.24
CA LYS A 9 2.04 -20.75 -25.75
C LYS A 9 3.16 -20.47 -26.75
N ASN A 10 4.35 -21.01 -26.50
CA ASN A 10 5.51 -20.94 -27.38
C ASN A 10 5.93 -22.39 -27.72
N GLY A 11 5.54 -22.88 -28.91
CA GLY A 11 5.77 -24.29 -29.27
C GLY A 11 5.00 -25.24 -28.34
N GLU A 12 5.70 -26.17 -27.69
CA GLU A 12 5.11 -27.09 -26.71
C GLU A 12 5.06 -26.52 -25.28
N HIS A 13 5.70 -25.38 -25.03
CA HIS A 13 5.79 -24.79 -23.70
C HIS A 13 4.69 -23.76 -23.45
N TYR A 14 4.23 -23.69 -22.20
CA TYR A 14 3.33 -22.66 -21.70
C TYR A 14 4.11 -21.75 -20.75
N ALA A 15 3.93 -20.43 -20.90
CA ALA A 15 4.47 -19.41 -20.01
C ALA A 15 3.35 -18.48 -19.53
N LEU A 16 3.60 -17.71 -18.49
CA LEU A 16 2.67 -16.63 -18.11
C LEU A 16 2.72 -15.52 -19.16
N SER A 17 1.54 -15.13 -19.64
CA SER A 17 1.37 -13.91 -20.43
C SER A 17 1.65 -12.68 -19.57
N SER A 18 1.82 -11.51 -20.19
CA SER A 18 1.92 -10.24 -19.47
C SER A 18 0.71 -9.97 -18.57
N ILE A 19 -0.50 -10.41 -18.96
CA ILE A 19 -1.72 -10.30 -18.14
C ILE A 19 -1.63 -11.22 -16.92
N GLY A 20 -1.14 -12.45 -17.13
CA GLY A 20 -0.90 -13.41 -16.04
C GLY A 20 0.12 -12.90 -15.03
N LEU A 21 1.24 -12.37 -15.51
CA LEU A 21 2.28 -11.77 -14.67
C LEU A 21 1.74 -10.58 -13.88
N HIS A 22 1.06 -9.63 -14.55
CA HIS A 22 0.49 -8.45 -13.90
C HIS A 22 -0.58 -8.81 -12.86
N THR A 23 -1.36 -9.86 -13.10
CA THR A 23 -2.35 -10.36 -12.15
C THR A 23 -1.67 -10.96 -10.91
N LEU A 24 -0.64 -11.79 -11.09
CA LEU A 24 0.13 -12.36 -9.98
C LEU A 24 0.84 -11.29 -9.16
N GLU A 25 1.40 -10.26 -9.80
CA GLU A 25 2.00 -9.13 -9.09
C GLU A 25 0.96 -8.40 -8.23
N LYS A 26 -0.26 -8.19 -8.73
CA LYS A 26 -1.35 -7.59 -7.93
C LYS A 26 -1.71 -8.44 -6.72
N GLU A 27 -1.82 -9.75 -6.89
CA GLU A 27 -2.11 -10.67 -5.79
C GLU A 27 -1.00 -10.65 -4.73
N ARG A 28 0.26 -10.62 -5.16
CA ARG A 28 1.42 -10.50 -4.26
C ARG A 28 1.39 -9.24 -3.39
N LEU A 29 0.78 -8.13 -3.86
CA LEU A 29 0.70 -6.91 -3.05
C LEU A 29 -0.12 -7.11 -1.77
N TRP A 30 -1.11 -8.01 -1.77
CA TRP A 30 -1.90 -8.34 -0.58
C TRP A 30 -1.11 -9.11 0.48
N THR A 31 0.03 -9.70 0.11
CA THR A 31 0.93 -10.40 1.03
C THR A 31 2.02 -9.48 1.59
N LEU A 32 2.03 -8.20 1.22
CA LEU A 32 2.97 -7.23 1.79
C LEU A 32 2.69 -7.04 3.28
N SER A 33 3.75 -6.91 4.05
CA SER A 33 3.70 -6.57 5.47
C SER A 33 4.80 -5.57 5.79
N ILE A 34 4.54 -4.72 6.78
CA ILE A 34 5.56 -3.78 7.29
C ILE A 34 6.41 -4.56 8.29
N PRO A 35 7.74 -4.64 8.11
CA PRO A 35 8.61 -5.35 9.04
C PRO A 35 8.49 -4.78 10.45
N ALA A 36 8.30 -5.67 11.43
CA ALA A 36 8.31 -5.28 12.83
C ALA A 36 9.69 -4.69 13.19
N GLN A 37 9.69 -3.55 13.86
CA GLN A 37 10.93 -2.95 14.37
C GLN A 37 11.14 -3.35 15.83
N LYS A 38 12.38 -3.70 16.17
CA LYS A 38 12.76 -4.05 17.56
C LYS A 38 12.62 -2.86 18.52
N LYS A 39 12.78 -1.64 18.01
CA LYS A 39 12.67 -0.39 18.78
C LYS A 39 11.96 0.65 17.93
N HIS A 40 11.08 1.40 18.57
CA HIS A 40 10.50 2.60 17.98
C HIS A 40 11.54 3.73 18.00
N ASP A 41 11.69 4.44 16.88
CA ASP A 41 12.67 5.51 16.73
C ASP A 41 12.15 6.90 17.15
N GLY A 42 10.92 6.97 17.64
CA GLY A 42 10.31 8.19 18.15
C GLY A 42 9.54 8.99 17.10
N PHE A 43 9.50 8.56 15.85
CA PHE A 43 8.85 9.29 14.77
C PHE A 43 7.49 8.70 14.38
N TRP A 44 6.55 9.61 14.12
CA TRP A 44 5.31 9.30 13.43
C TRP A 44 5.50 9.45 11.94
N ARG A 45 4.95 8.52 11.16
CA ARG A 45 4.98 8.58 9.70
C ARG A 45 3.59 8.72 9.18
N LEU A 46 3.40 9.74 8.35
CA LEU A 46 2.14 10.02 7.72
C LEU A 46 2.24 9.82 6.21
N LEU A 47 1.14 9.35 5.66
CA LEU A 47 0.89 9.32 4.23
C LEU A 47 -0.27 10.26 3.96
N VAL A 48 -0.03 11.25 3.12
CA VAL A 48 -1.08 12.12 2.56
C VAL A 48 -1.26 11.79 1.09
N PHE A 49 -2.49 11.91 0.62
CA PHE A 49 -2.76 11.76 -0.81
C PHE A 49 -3.85 12.70 -1.32
N ASP A 50 -3.71 13.09 -2.57
CA ASP A 50 -4.74 13.80 -3.34
C ASP A 50 -4.97 13.05 -4.65
N ILE A 51 -5.86 12.05 -4.58
CA ILE A 51 -6.18 11.18 -5.71
C ILE A 51 -7.41 11.75 -6.41
N PRO A 52 -7.31 12.08 -7.72
CA PRO A 52 -8.42 12.64 -8.49
C PRO A 52 -9.68 11.78 -8.44
N LYS A 53 -10.86 12.41 -8.52
CA LYS A 53 -12.17 11.74 -8.40
C LYS A 53 -12.38 10.69 -9.49
N GLU A 54 -11.82 10.94 -10.67
CA GLU A 54 -11.82 10.05 -11.84
C GLU A 54 -11.14 8.72 -11.50
N LYS A 55 -10.20 8.71 -10.54
CA LYS A 55 -9.52 7.52 -10.02
C LYS A 55 -10.16 6.96 -8.74
N SER A 56 -11.43 7.25 -8.46
CA SER A 56 -12.14 6.80 -7.24
C SER A 56 -12.09 5.29 -6.98
N ARG A 57 -12.25 4.45 -8.01
CA ARG A 57 -12.13 2.99 -7.88
C ARG A 57 -10.74 2.57 -7.41
N VAL A 58 -9.70 3.18 -7.99
CA VAL A 58 -8.31 2.95 -7.63
C VAL A 58 -8.03 3.44 -6.21
N ARG A 59 -8.58 4.60 -5.81
CA ARG A 59 -8.51 5.10 -4.43
C ARG A 59 -9.08 4.10 -3.42
N ILE A 60 -10.22 3.48 -3.70
CA ILE A 60 -10.83 2.48 -2.81
C ILE A 60 -9.90 1.28 -2.62
N VAL A 61 -9.32 0.77 -3.71
CA VAL A 61 -8.38 -0.36 -3.65
C VAL A 61 -7.10 0.01 -2.91
N PHE A 62 -6.55 1.19 -3.17
CA PHE A 62 -5.36 1.69 -2.47
C PHE A 62 -5.59 1.78 -0.97
N VAL A 63 -6.73 2.35 -0.54
CA VAL A 63 -7.13 2.43 0.87
C VAL A 63 -7.19 1.04 1.52
N ARG A 64 -7.72 0.03 0.83
CA ARG A 64 -7.75 -1.34 1.35
C ARG A 64 -6.35 -1.92 1.57
N HIS A 65 -5.40 -1.63 0.68
CA HIS A 65 -3.99 -2.01 0.87
C HIS A 65 -3.37 -1.32 2.09
N LEU A 66 -3.65 -0.02 2.30
CA LEU A 66 -3.16 0.70 3.49
C LEU A 66 -3.68 0.07 4.78
N GLN A 67 -4.97 -0.30 4.81
CA GLN A 67 -5.58 -1.02 5.93
C GLN A 67 -4.96 -2.41 6.14
N ASN A 68 -4.71 -3.14 5.06
CA ASN A 68 -4.06 -4.46 5.11
C ASN A 68 -2.63 -4.39 5.66
N LEU A 69 -1.91 -3.30 5.35
CA LEU A 69 -0.60 -3.00 5.91
C LEU A 69 -0.64 -2.55 7.39
N GLY A 70 -1.84 -2.29 7.94
CA GLY A 70 -2.03 -1.87 9.33
C GLY A 70 -1.98 -0.35 9.55
N LEU A 71 -1.89 0.45 8.49
CA LEU A 71 -1.98 1.91 8.62
C LEU A 71 -3.38 2.30 9.12
N GLN A 72 -3.43 3.39 9.88
CA GLN A 72 -4.69 3.91 10.42
C GLN A 72 -5.02 5.28 9.87
N PHE A 73 -6.31 5.60 9.83
CA PHE A 73 -6.77 6.93 9.49
C PHE A 73 -6.37 7.93 10.56
N TYR A 74 -5.66 8.98 10.15
CA TYR A 74 -5.46 10.19 10.94
C TYR A 74 -6.58 11.20 10.66
N GLN A 75 -6.83 11.47 9.38
CA GLN A 75 -7.90 12.33 8.86
C GLN A 75 -8.32 11.88 7.44
N ARG A 76 -9.20 12.64 6.78
CA ARG A 76 -9.55 12.37 5.37
C ARG A 76 -8.31 12.49 4.49
N SER A 77 -7.97 11.39 3.80
CA SER A 77 -6.78 11.28 2.95
C SER A 77 -5.44 11.44 3.68
N VAL A 78 -5.44 11.33 5.01
CA VAL A 78 -4.23 11.31 5.85
C VAL A 78 -4.20 10.02 6.66
N TRP A 79 -3.12 9.28 6.52
CA TRP A 79 -2.89 8.00 7.17
C TRP A 79 -1.65 8.09 8.03
N ILE A 80 -1.61 7.27 9.07
CA ILE A 80 -0.52 7.26 10.03
C ILE A 80 -0.07 5.84 10.36
N TYR A 81 1.24 5.72 10.60
CA TYR A 81 1.88 4.54 11.14
C TYR A 81 3.12 4.96 11.94
N PRO A 82 3.57 4.16 12.91
CA PRO A 82 4.73 4.53 13.71
C PRO A 82 6.06 3.98 13.18
N TYR A 83 6.05 3.09 12.18
CA TYR A 83 7.27 2.50 11.60
C TYR A 83 7.41 2.85 10.11
N PRO A 84 8.62 2.84 9.52
CA PRO A 84 8.81 3.07 8.09
C PRO A 84 7.92 2.13 7.27
N PHE A 85 7.20 2.68 6.31
CA PHE A 85 6.28 1.94 5.44
C PHE A 85 6.35 2.41 3.99
N GLU A 86 7.21 3.39 3.67
CA GLU A 86 7.21 4.02 2.35
C GLU A 86 7.49 3.00 1.25
N LYS A 87 8.33 2.00 1.52
CA LYS A 87 8.70 0.96 0.56
C LYS A 87 7.49 0.13 0.14
N GLU A 88 6.68 -0.32 1.08
CA GLU A 88 5.50 -1.15 0.85
C GLU A 88 4.41 -0.32 0.15
N VAL A 89 4.14 0.89 0.65
CA VAL A 89 3.14 1.78 0.04
C VAL A 89 3.54 2.22 -1.36
N ARG A 90 4.83 2.48 -1.64
CA ARG A 90 5.30 2.82 -3.00
C ARG A 90 5.12 1.66 -3.98
N GLN A 91 5.27 0.41 -3.54
CA GLN A 91 5.00 -0.75 -4.40
C GLN A 91 3.52 -0.80 -4.83
N VAL A 92 2.61 -0.61 -3.87
CA VAL A 92 1.17 -0.54 -4.14
C VAL A 92 0.86 0.66 -5.04
N ALA A 93 1.34 1.85 -4.68
CA ALA A 93 1.07 3.06 -5.44
C ALA A 93 1.62 3.00 -6.88
N LYS A 94 2.78 2.35 -7.09
CA LYS A 94 3.34 2.11 -8.43
C LYS A 94 2.42 1.24 -9.27
N MET A 95 1.92 0.14 -8.72
CA MET A 95 0.99 -0.77 -9.41
C MET A 95 -0.26 -0.06 -9.92
N TYR A 96 -0.75 0.93 -9.18
CA TYR A 96 -1.97 1.66 -9.50
C TYR A 96 -1.75 3.05 -10.13
N GLY A 97 -0.51 3.42 -10.46
CA GLY A 97 -0.21 4.72 -11.06
C GLY A 97 -0.57 5.90 -10.16
N LEU A 98 -0.30 5.77 -8.86
CA LEU A 98 -0.61 6.75 -7.82
C LEU A 98 0.60 7.50 -7.26
N LEU A 99 1.83 7.17 -7.68
CA LEU A 99 3.04 7.81 -7.15
C LEU A 99 3.01 9.35 -7.16
N PRO A 100 2.49 10.04 -8.19
CA PRO A 100 2.40 11.51 -8.19
C PRO A 100 1.34 12.09 -7.25
N HIS A 101 0.45 11.25 -6.72
CA HIS A 101 -0.71 11.65 -5.91
C HIS A 101 -0.51 11.37 -4.42
N ILE A 102 0.68 10.92 -4.01
CA ILE A 102 0.97 10.58 -2.62
C ILE A 102 2.20 11.35 -2.13
N SER A 103 2.25 11.63 -0.84
CA SER A 103 3.43 12.19 -0.18
C SER A 103 3.58 11.61 1.22
N PHE A 104 4.83 11.52 1.67
CA PHE A 104 5.18 10.96 2.97
C PHE A 104 5.73 12.07 3.86
N ILE A 105 5.35 12.05 5.12
CA ILE A 105 5.76 13.05 6.12
C ILE A 105 6.27 12.30 7.34
N THR A 106 7.46 12.67 7.79
CA THR A 106 7.98 12.24 9.09
C THR A 106 7.73 13.36 10.09
N ALA A 107 7.05 13.05 11.19
CA ALA A 107 6.72 14.00 12.23
C ALA A 107 7.29 13.53 13.57
N THR A 108 7.87 14.46 14.32
CA THR A 108 8.31 14.21 15.71
C THR A 108 7.15 14.21 16.69
N ARG A 109 6.04 14.88 16.34
CA ARG A 109 4.83 15.02 17.16
C ARG A 109 3.60 15.03 16.27
N ILE A 110 2.49 14.57 16.82
CA ILE A 110 1.16 14.65 16.22
C ILE A 110 0.16 15.08 17.29
N ASP A 111 -0.96 15.67 16.87
CA ASP A 111 -2.11 15.76 17.76
C ASP A 111 -2.67 14.36 18.06
N LYS A 112 -3.29 14.21 19.24
CA LYS A 112 -3.88 12.95 19.71
C LYS A 112 -2.87 11.79 19.83
N GLU A 113 -1.61 12.10 20.11
CA GLU A 113 -0.54 11.10 20.22
C GLU A 113 -0.89 9.95 21.19
N SER A 114 -1.48 10.26 22.35
CA SER A 114 -1.88 9.26 23.35
C SER A 114 -2.92 8.27 22.80
N GLU A 115 -3.80 8.69 21.91
CA GLU A 115 -4.78 7.84 21.25
C GLU A 115 -4.09 6.88 20.28
N PHE A 116 -3.23 7.38 19.39
CA PHE A 116 -2.52 6.55 18.43
C PHE A 116 -1.53 5.60 19.11
N ARG A 117 -0.91 6.00 20.21
CA ARG A 117 -0.08 5.11 21.04
C ARG A 117 -0.87 3.88 21.50
N LYS A 118 -2.06 4.09 22.05
CA LYS A 118 -2.96 2.99 22.45
C LYS A 118 -3.36 2.11 21.26
N ARG A 119 -3.73 2.72 20.13
CA ARG A 119 -4.17 1.99 18.93
C ARG A 119 -3.07 1.09 18.33
N PHE A 120 -1.81 1.55 18.35
CA PHE A 120 -0.66 0.77 17.89
C PHE A 120 -0.03 -0.11 18.98
N ARG A 121 -0.59 -0.13 20.19
CA ARG A 121 -0.09 -0.89 21.35
C ARG A 121 1.35 -0.55 21.69
N PHE A 122 1.66 0.75 21.68
CA PHE A 122 2.84 1.32 22.32
C PHE A 122 2.71 1.34 23.84
#